data_AF-A0A6S7FPG1-F1
#
_entry.id   AF-A0A6S7FPG1-F1
#
_cell.length_a   1.000
_cell.length_b   1.000
_cell.length_c   1.000
_cell.angle_alpha   90.00
_cell.angle_beta   90.00
_cell.angle_gamma   90.00
#
_symmetry.space_group_name_H-M   'P 1'
#
loop_
_entity.id
_entity.type
_entity.pdbx_description
1 polymer ?
#
loop_
_entity_poly.entity_id
_entity_poly.type
_entity_poly.pdbx_seq_one_letter_code
_entity_poly.pdbx_strand_id
1 'polypeptide(L)'
;MAELDHPGHMPEGLDEHVWQRLVQARRLKVESEQKVKTKALILADMNAFLQRRFVEDESLRAEIERLFKELQNLRDEKMKFTMDLEVQLLLKQGQVEVPPDSFITDYSDSTLVHRSVIEDLNATIRSLGDAKINIMVESKDFRKGIHALEWEHKKMKMQIEDLEARARDIQLLRVTKDLQQYLGEVDQQAIQQKEVATLEQTLQLYQKTHARNVEDRHRVIRDLKKAIRKKEIENERLDIDLEEMAITVAERKNVSNPDAENQAEANSERRLKNIVARRRLVDLAKAQAQEVAILRAEVERLRMRTFPALVQVDQ
;
A
#
# COMPACT_ATOMS: atom_id res chain seq x y z
N MET A 1 -39.52 -103.00 -2.12
CA MET A 1 -38.38 -103.23 -3.06
C MET A 1 -38.61 -104.43 -3.96
N ALA A 2 -39.03 -105.59 -3.44
CA ALA A 2 -39.43 -106.73 -4.29
C ALA A 2 -40.58 -106.40 -5.27
N GLU A 3 -41.47 -105.47 -4.91
CA GLU A 3 -42.54 -104.99 -5.79
C GLU A 3 -42.04 -104.22 -7.03
N LEU A 4 -40.94 -103.46 -6.92
CA LEU A 4 -40.38 -102.68 -8.05
C LEU A 4 -39.60 -103.54 -9.04
N ASP A 5 -39.17 -104.73 -8.61
CA ASP A 5 -38.45 -105.71 -9.42
C ASP A 5 -39.41 -106.67 -10.15
N HIS A 6 -40.72 -106.50 -9.98
CA HIS A 6 -41.73 -107.34 -10.61
C HIS A 6 -41.73 -107.16 -12.15
N PRO A 7 -41.83 -108.24 -12.95
CA PRO A 7 -41.78 -108.18 -14.42
C PRO A 7 -42.86 -107.27 -15.04
N GLY A 8 -43.98 -107.07 -14.36
CA GLY A 8 -45.05 -106.17 -14.79
C GLY A 8 -44.69 -104.67 -14.79
N HIS A 9 -43.53 -104.29 -14.25
CA HIS A 9 -42.99 -102.93 -14.32
C HIS A 9 -41.93 -102.76 -15.42
N MET A 10 -41.71 -103.79 -16.25
CA MET A 10 -40.81 -103.73 -17.39
C MET A 10 -41.45 -102.91 -18.53
N PRO A 11 -40.77 -101.86 -19.06
CA PRO A 11 -41.28 -101.10 -20.18
C PRO A 11 -41.45 -101.97 -21.44
N GLU A 12 -42.53 -101.73 -22.20
CA GLU A 12 -42.81 -102.48 -23.43
C GLU A 12 -41.70 -102.26 -24.47
N GLY A 13 -41.18 -103.35 -25.04
CA GLY A 13 -40.11 -103.34 -26.05
C GLY A 13 -38.68 -103.50 -25.54
N LEU A 14 -38.47 -103.66 -24.22
CA LEU A 14 -37.16 -103.92 -23.62
C LEU A 14 -36.83 -105.42 -23.57
N ASP A 15 -35.57 -105.79 -23.78
CA ASP A 15 -35.10 -107.19 -23.67
C ASP A 15 -34.97 -107.64 -22.20
N GLU A 16 -35.42 -108.87 -21.90
CA GLU A 16 -35.48 -109.46 -20.56
C GLU A 16 -34.08 -109.56 -19.92
N HIS A 17 -33.04 -109.85 -20.70
CA HIS A 17 -31.66 -109.88 -20.20
C HIS A 17 -31.14 -108.50 -19.79
N VAL A 18 -31.66 -107.43 -20.38
CA VAL A 18 -31.34 -106.05 -19.99
C VAL A 18 -32.10 -105.69 -18.70
N TRP A 19 -33.37 -106.11 -18.58
CA TRP A 19 -34.17 -105.93 -17.37
C TRP A 19 -33.57 -106.61 -16.14
N GLN A 20 -33.13 -107.88 -16.27
CA GLN A 20 -32.51 -108.61 -15.16
C GLN A 20 -31.19 -107.97 -14.69
N ARG A 21 -30.35 -107.48 -15.61
CA ARG A 21 -29.14 -106.72 -15.27
C ARG A 21 -29.47 -105.42 -14.54
N LEU A 22 -30.55 -104.73 -14.95
CA LEU A 22 -31.02 -103.52 -14.28
C LEU A 22 -31.55 -103.81 -12.87
N VAL A 23 -32.29 -104.90 -12.66
CA VAL A 23 -32.74 -105.34 -11.33
C VAL A 23 -31.55 -105.69 -10.42
N GLN A 24 -30.55 -106.41 -10.93
CA GLN A 24 -29.33 -106.71 -10.17
C GLN A 24 -28.55 -105.44 -9.80
N ALA A 25 -28.34 -104.54 -10.77
CA ALA A 25 -27.68 -103.26 -10.53
C ALA A 25 -28.44 -102.39 -9.50
N ARG A 26 -29.78 -102.39 -9.55
CA ARG A 26 -30.64 -101.70 -8.58
C ARG A 26 -30.47 -102.27 -7.17
N ARG A 27 -30.47 -103.60 -7.02
CA ARG A 27 -30.25 -104.25 -5.70
C ARG A 27 -28.87 -103.94 -5.14
N LEU A 28 -27.82 -104.05 -5.95
CA LEU A 28 -26.46 -103.68 -5.56
C LEU A 28 -26.36 -102.20 -5.15
N LYS A 29 -27.01 -101.30 -5.90
CA LYS A 29 -27.08 -99.88 -5.56
C LYS A 29 -27.74 -99.68 -4.20
N VAL A 30 -28.89 -100.30 -3.95
CA VAL A 30 -29.64 -100.16 -2.69
C VAL A 30 -28.85 -100.71 -1.50
N GLU A 31 -28.20 -101.86 -1.65
CA GLU A 31 -27.34 -102.42 -0.61
C GLU A 31 -26.15 -101.49 -0.32
N SER A 32 -25.54 -100.92 -1.37
CA SER A 32 -24.46 -99.95 -1.21
C SER A 32 -24.95 -98.65 -0.52
N GLU A 33 -26.16 -98.18 -0.84
CA GLU A 33 -26.78 -97.01 -0.19
C GLU A 33 -27.10 -97.29 1.29
N GLN A 34 -27.56 -98.50 1.64
CA GLN A 34 -27.78 -98.90 3.03
C GLN A 34 -26.46 -98.98 3.81
N LYS A 35 -25.40 -99.50 3.20
CA LYS A 35 -24.04 -99.51 3.80
C LYS A 35 -23.51 -98.09 3.99
N VAL A 36 -23.75 -97.18 3.04
CA VAL A 36 -23.38 -95.77 3.19
C VAL A 36 -24.19 -95.12 4.31
N LYS A 37 -25.50 -95.35 4.39
CA LYS A 37 -26.36 -94.80 5.45
C LYS A 37 -25.92 -95.26 6.84
N THR A 38 -25.66 -96.55 7.03
CA THR A 38 -25.19 -97.08 8.32
C THR A 38 -23.83 -96.50 8.72
N LYS A 39 -22.87 -96.44 7.80
CA LYS A 39 -21.58 -95.79 8.05
C LYS A 39 -21.72 -94.29 8.34
N ALA A 40 -22.63 -93.60 7.66
CA ALA A 40 -22.89 -92.19 7.89
C ALA A 40 -23.48 -91.94 9.30
N LEU A 41 -24.37 -92.81 9.79
CA LEU A 41 -24.89 -92.74 11.16
C LEU A 41 -23.78 -92.96 12.20
N ILE A 42 -22.96 -94.00 12.02
CA ILE A 42 -21.83 -94.26 12.93
C ILE A 42 -20.86 -93.07 12.95
N LEU A 43 -20.55 -92.50 11.79
CA LEU A 43 -19.68 -91.32 11.67
C LEU A 43 -20.30 -90.09 12.35
N ALA A 44 -21.61 -89.91 12.24
CA ALA A 44 -22.32 -88.83 12.93
C ALA A 44 -22.24 -88.98 14.46
N ASP A 45 -22.42 -90.20 14.98
CA ASP A 45 -22.30 -90.48 16.42
C ASP A 45 -20.87 -90.26 16.92
N MET A 46 -19.87 -90.74 16.17
CA MET A 46 -18.45 -90.52 16.49
C MET A 46 -18.09 -89.03 16.49
N ASN A 47 -18.57 -88.27 15.50
CA ASN A 47 -18.36 -86.83 15.44
C ASN A 47 -19.05 -86.11 16.60
N ALA A 48 -20.27 -86.49 16.96
CA ALA A 48 -20.97 -85.90 18.10
C ALA A 48 -20.23 -86.16 19.42
N PHE A 49 -19.70 -87.38 19.61
CA PHE A 49 -18.86 -87.71 20.77
C PHE A 49 -17.57 -86.89 20.80
N LEU A 50 -16.88 -86.81 19.67
CA LEU A 50 -15.64 -86.05 19.51
C LEU A 50 -15.87 -84.56 19.81
N GLN A 51 -16.96 -83.97 19.30
CA GLN A 51 -17.32 -82.57 19.58
C GLN A 51 -17.56 -82.32 21.07
N ARG A 52 -18.27 -83.23 21.76
CA ARG A 52 -18.46 -83.12 23.23
C ARG A 52 -17.12 -83.15 23.96
N ARG A 53 -16.20 -84.03 23.56
CA ARG A 53 -14.86 -84.11 24.17
C ARG A 53 -14.00 -82.88 23.90
N PHE A 54 -14.11 -82.27 22.71
CA PHE A 54 -13.43 -81.02 22.43
C PHE A 54 -13.94 -79.88 23.33
N VAL A 55 -15.26 -79.75 23.48
CA VAL A 55 -15.83 -78.71 24.36
C VAL A 55 -15.43 -78.91 25.82
N GLU A 56 -15.40 -80.16 26.30
CA GLU A 56 -14.91 -80.48 27.65
C GLU A 56 -13.41 -80.19 27.81
N ASP A 57 -12.57 -80.51 26.82
CA ASP A 57 -11.14 -80.20 26.87
C ASP A 57 -10.89 -78.69 26.86
N GLU A 58 -11.62 -77.93 26.05
CA GLU A 58 -11.54 -76.47 26.02
C GLU A 58 -11.98 -75.85 27.35
N SER A 59 -13.07 -76.35 27.96
CA SER A 59 -13.54 -75.83 29.24
C SER A 59 -12.56 -76.12 30.38
N LEU A 60 -11.99 -77.33 30.41
CA LEU A 60 -10.96 -77.70 31.38
C LEU A 60 -9.67 -76.88 31.19
N ARG A 61 -9.24 -76.64 29.94
CA ARG A 61 -8.07 -75.77 29.67
C ARG A 61 -8.30 -74.35 30.15
N ALA A 62 -9.49 -73.79 29.91
CA ALA A 62 -9.84 -72.46 30.39
C ALA A 62 -9.86 -72.39 31.93
N GLU A 63 -10.38 -73.43 32.59
CA GLU A 63 -10.37 -73.52 34.05
C GLU A 63 -8.95 -73.63 34.62
N ILE A 64 -8.09 -74.44 34.00
CA ILE A 64 -6.67 -74.54 34.35
C ILE A 64 -6.01 -73.17 34.24
N GLU A 65 -6.21 -72.43 33.14
CA GLU A 65 -5.62 -71.11 32.96
C GLU A 65 -6.11 -70.10 34.01
N ARG A 66 -7.41 -70.14 34.34
CA ARG A 66 -7.99 -69.32 35.41
C ARG A 66 -7.34 -69.63 36.76
N LEU A 67 -7.27 -70.91 37.14
CA LEU A 67 -6.67 -71.34 38.40
C LEU A 67 -5.19 -70.97 38.48
N PHE A 68 -4.45 -71.02 37.36
CA PHE A 68 -3.07 -70.55 37.32
C PHE A 68 -2.95 -69.04 37.58
N LYS A 69 -3.83 -68.22 36.98
CA LYS A 69 -3.86 -66.77 37.23
C LYS A 69 -4.20 -66.46 38.70
N GLU A 70 -5.21 -67.13 39.25
CA GLU A 70 -5.60 -66.99 40.65
C GLU A 70 -4.44 -67.36 41.58
N LEU A 71 -3.76 -68.48 41.32
CA LEU A 71 -2.60 -68.91 42.09
C LEU A 71 -1.45 -67.90 42.02
N GLN A 72 -1.20 -67.31 40.85
CA GLN A 72 -0.17 -66.28 40.68
C GLN A 72 -0.52 -65.02 41.47
N ASN A 73 -1.77 -64.54 41.38
CA ASN A 73 -2.23 -63.41 42.18
C ASN A 73 -2.06 -63.66 43.68
N LEU A 74 -2.42 -64.86 44.14
CA LEU A 74 -2.31 -65.24 45.55
C LEU A 74 -0.85 -65.34 46.01
N ARG A 75 0.07 -65.76 45.12
CA ARG A 75 1.52 -65.70 45.37
C ARG A 75 2.01 -64.26 45.46
N ASP A 76 1.56 -63.39 44.58
CA ASP A 76 1.94 -61.98 44.57
C ASP A 76 1.41 -61.25 45.82
N GLU A 77 0.17 -61.53 46.24
CA GLU A 77 -0.39 -61.03 47.50
C GLU A 77 0.36 -61.56 48.71
N LYS A 78 0.65 -62.86 48.76
CA LYS A 78 1.48 -63.43 49.82
C LYS A 78 2.84 -62.77 49.87
N MET A 79 3.47 -62.54 48.71
CA MET A 79 4.78 -61.90 48.63
C MET A 79 4.69 -60.46 49.13
N LYS A 80 3.68 -59.70 48.70
CA LYS A 80 3.41 -58.34 49.19
C LYS A 80 3.25 -58.32 50.71
N PHE A 81 2.42 -59.20 51.27
CA PHE A 81 2.20 -59.28 52.72
C PHE A 81 3.46 -59.70 53.49
N THR A 82 4.24 -60.65 52.95
CA THR A 82 5.48 -61.13 53.60
C THR A 82 6.59 -60.08 53.53
N MET A 83 6.59 -59.26 52.48
CA MET A 83 7.55 -58.18 52.26
C MET A 83 6.98 -56.81 52.60
N ASP A 84 5.83 -56.76 53.30
CA ASP A 84 5.22 -55.52 53.74
C ASP A 84 6.05 -54.98 54.90
N LEU A 85 7.07 -54.22 54.53
CA LEU A 85 8.04 -53.62 55.42
C LEU A 85 7.66 -52.15 55.55
N GLU A 86 7.35 -51.74 56.78
CA GLU A 86 7.21 -50.33 57.10
C GLU A 86 8.60 -49.66 56.98
N VAL A 87 8.81 -48.91 55.91
CA VAL A 87 10.03 -48.14 55.69
C VAL A 87 9.73 -46.67 55.96
N GLN A 88 10.40 -46.11 56.96
CA GLN A 88 10.34 -44.67 57.22
C GLN A 88 11.22 -43.91 56.22
N LEU A 89 10.61 -43.01 55.46
CA LEU A 89 11.31 -42.13 54.51
C LEU A 89 11.34 -40.69 55.03
N LEU A 90 12.51 -40.07 55.00
CA LEU A 90 12.71 -38.66 55.36
C LEU A 90 12.77 -37.83 54.07
N LEU A 91 11.63 -37.26 53.67
CA LEU A 91 11.50 -36.42 52.48
C LEU A 91 11.61 -34.94 52.84
N LYS A 92 12.12 -34.12 51.90
CA LYS A 92 12.20 -32.66 52.08
C LYS A 92 10.88 -31.98 51.71
N GLN A 93 10.64 -30.80 52.28
CA GLN A 93 9.54 -29.94 51.88
C GLN A 93 9.63 -29.63 50.37
N GLY A 94 8.54 -29.85 49.64
CA GLY A 94 8.48 -29.76 48.17
C GLY A 94 8.59 -31.09 47.42
N GLN A 95 8.91 -32.20 48.11
CA GLN A 95 8.79 -33.56 47.57
C GLN A 95 7.49 -34.25 48.00
N VAL A 96 6.79 -33.63 48.95
CA VAL A 96 5.47 -34.05 49.44
C VAL A 96 4.49 -32.98 48.97
N GLU A 97 3.55 -33.38 48.12
CA GLU A 97 2.51 -32.48 47.57
C GLU A 97 1.25 -32.44 48.45
N VAL A 98 1.22 -33.23 49.53
CA VAL A 98 0.12 -33.22 50.51
C VAL A 98 0.25 -31.98 51.40
N PRO A 99 -0.81 -31.14 51.52
CA PRO A 99 -0.79 -29.99 52.40
C PRO A 99 -0.67 -30.43 53.87
N PRO A 100 0.17 -29.77 54.68
CA PRO A 100 0.37 -30.16 56.07
C PRO A 100 -0.88 -29.87 56.91
N ASP A 101 -1.31 -30.85 57.71
CA ASP A 101 -2.40 -30.68 58.69
C ASP A 101 -1.87 -30.23 60.06
N SER A 102 -2.75 -29.70 60.91
CA SER A 102 -2.44 -29.07 62.20
C SER A 102 -1.89 -30.03 63.28
N PHE A 103 -2.08 -31.34 63.12
CA PHE A 103 -1.64 -32.34 64.10
C PHE A 103 -0.85 -33.48 63.48
N ILE A 104 -1.52 -34.39 62.76
CA ILE A 104 -0.90 -35.46 61.98
C ILE A 104 -1.41 -35.31 60.56
N THR A 105 -0.50 -35.11 59.61
CA THR A 105 -0.89 -35.00 58.19
C THR A 105 -1.38 -36.36 57.73
N ASP A 106 -2.60 -36.41 57.20
CA ASP A 106 -3.17 -37.63 56.64
C ASP A 106 -2.56 -37.92 55.26
N TYR A 107 -2.02 -39.12 55.12
CA TYR A 107 -1.41 -39.63 53.88
C TYR A 107 -2.23 -40.76 53.27
N SER A 108 -3.44 -41.03 53.78
CA SER A 108 -4.34 -42.11 53.32
C SER A 108 -4.60 -42.08 51.81
N ASP A 109 -4.70 -40.88 51.23
CA ASP A 109 -4.95 -40.65 49.81
C ASP A 109 -3.69 -40.27 49.01
N SER A 110 -2.51 -40.59 49.55
CA SER A 110 -1.22 -40.28 48.93
C SER A 110 -0.54 -41.54 48.39
N THR A 111 0.22 -41.38 47.30
CA THR A 111 0.96 -42.46 46.66
C THR A 111 2.41 -42.07 46.45
N LEU A 112 3.32 -43.02 46.69
CA LEU A 112 4.74 -42.81 46.45
C LEU A 112 5.04 -43.03 44.96
N VAL A 113 5.43 -41.95 44.27
CA VAL A 113 5.79 -42.00 42.85
C VAL A 113 7.31 -41.91 42.69
N HIS A 114 7.87 -42.77 41.84
CA HIS A 114 9.30 -42.71 41.52
C HIS A 114 9.61 -41.44 40.73
N ARG A 115 10.72 -40.76 41.10
CA ARG A 115 11.13 -39.48 40.51
C ARG A 115 11.24 -39.52 38.99
N SER A 116 11.68 -40.64 38.41
CA SER A 116 11.82 -40.75 36.95
C SER A 116 10.50 -40.51 36.22
N VAL A 117 9.38 -40.97 36.76
CA VAL A 117 8.06 -40.79 36.12
C VAL A 117 7.73 -39.31 35.99
N ILE A 118 8.04 -38.52 37.01
CA ILE A 118 7.82 -37.07 37.01
C ILE A 118 8.79 -36.38 36.05
N GLU A 119 10.06 -36.80 36.02
CA GLU A 119 11.06 -36.24 35.11
C GLU A 119 10.75 -36.56 33.64
N ASP A 120 10.32 -37.79 33.35
CA ASP A 120 9.91 -38.24 32.01
C ASP A 120 8.66 -37.48 31.54
N LEU A 121 7.68 -37.29 32.42
CA LEU A 121 6.49 -36.49 32.13
C LEU A 121 6.87 -35.04 31.87
N ASN A 122 7.74 -34.45 32.70
CA ASN A 122 8.22 -33.08 32.51
C ASN A 122 9.02 -32.91 31.22
N ALA A 123 9.84 -33.89 30.83
CA ALA A 123 10.54 -33.91 29.56
C ALA A 123 9.54 -33.95 28.39
N THR A 124 8.50 -34.78 28.50
CA THR A 124 7.42 -34.85 27.52
C THR A 124 6.68 -33.52 27.41
N ILE A 125 6.30 -32.90 28.52
CA ILE A 125 5.64 -31.59 28.55
C ILE A 125 6.51 -30.53 27.88
N ARG A 126 7.82 -30.50 28.15
CA ARG A 126 8.75 -29.56 27.51
C ARG A 126 8.82 -29.78 26.00
N SER A 127 8.96 -31.03 25.54
CA SER A 127 9.00 -31.36 24.12
C SER A 127 7.73 -30.94 23.38
N LEU A 128 6.56 -31.12 24.00
CA LEU A 128 5.28 -30.67 23.45
C LEU A 128 5.17 -29.13 23.45
N GLY A 129 5.68 -28.48 24.48
CA GLY A 129 5.82 -27.03 24.56
C GLY A 129 6.67 -26.47 23.42
N ASP A 130 7.84 -27.05 23.19
CA ASP A 130 8.75 -26.66 22.10
C ASP A 130 8.12 -26.89 20.73
N ALA A 131 7.45 -28.03 20.52
CA ALA A 131 6.71 -28.31 19.30
C ALA A 131 5.61 -27.27 19.04
N LYS A 132 4.86 -26.88 20.08
CA LYS A 132 3.84 -25.84 19.99
C LYS A 132 4.45 -24.49 19.63
N ILE A 133 5.59 -24.13 20.24
CA ILE A 133 6.29 -22.88 19.94
C ILE A 133 6.77 -22.87 18.48
N ASN A 134 7.33 -23.97 18.00
CA ASN A 134 7.77 -24.09 16.61
C ASN A 134 6.61 -23.87 15.63
N ILE A 135 5.45 -24.50 15.86
CA ILE A 135 4.25 -24.30 15.04
C ILE A 135 3.79 -22.83 15.09
N MET A 136 3.83 -22.18 16.26
CA MET A 136 3.50 -20.76 16.37
C MET A 136 4.46 -19.86 15.59
N VAL A 137 5.75 -20.19 15.60
CA VAL A 137 6.78 -19.45 14.83
C VAL A 137 6.55 -19.64 13.33
N GLU A 138 6.34 -20.86 12.87
CA GLU A 138 6.01 -21.17 11.47
C GLU A 138 4.76 -20.44 11.01
N SER A 139 3.69 -20.45 11.82
CA SER A 139 2.45 -19.72 11.51
C SER A 139 2.67 -18.20 11.41
N LYS A 140 3.46 -17.63 12.32
CA LYS A 140 3.84 -16.22 12.29
C LYS A 140 4.63 -15.89 11.03
N ASP A 141 5.63 -16.70 10.67
CA ASP A 141 6.46 -16.44 9.50
C ASP A 141 5.71 -16.68 8.19
N PHE A 142 4.77 -17.63 8.15
CA PHE A 142 3.83 -17.80 7.06
C PHE A 142 2.97 -16.55 6.82
N ARG A 143 2.41 -15.96 7.89
CA ARG A 143 1.64 -14.70 7.80
C ARG A 143 2.50 -13.53 7.31
N LYS A 144 3.76 -13.43 7.75
CA LYS A 144 4.70 -12.44 7.21
C LYS A 144 4.93 -12.63 5.71
N GLY A 145 5.08 -13.88 5.28
CA GLY A 145 5.21 -14.23 3.86
C GLY A 145 4.00 -13.79 3.04
N ILE A 146 2.78 -14.01 3.55
CA ILE A 146 1.54 -13.53 2.91
C ILE A 146 1.57 -12.01 2.76
N HIS A 147 1.88 -11.26 3.82
CA HIS A 147 1.90 -9.79 3.75
C HIS A 147 2.96 -9.26 2.79
N ALA A 148 4.13 -9.91 2.71
CA ALA A 148 5.15 -9.56 1.72
C ALA A 148 4.63 -9.77 0.29
N LEU A 149 4.00 -10.91 0.02
CA LEU A 149 3.40 -11.21 -1.29
C LEU A 149 2.25 -10.26 -1.65
N GLU A 150 1.39 -9.92 -0.69
CA GLU A 150 0.32 -8.94 -0.87
C GLU A 150 0.88 -7.56 -1.25
N TRP A 151 1.97 -7.15 -0.59
CA TRP A 151 2.65 -5.90 -0.90
C TRP A 151 3.27 -5.91 -2.30
N GLU A 152 3.95 -7.01 -2.67
CA GLU A 152 4.52 -7.18 -4.01
C GLU A 152 3.43 -7.15 -5.08
N HIS A 153 2.32 -7.84 -4.86
CA HIS A 153 1.17 -7.84 -5.76
C HIS A 153 0.61 -6.42 -5.93
N LYS A 154 0.45 -5.66 -4.83
CA LYS A 154 -0.01 -4.27 -4.88
C LYS A 154 0.97 -3.38 -5.66
N LYS A 155 2.28 -3.55 -5.43
CA LYS A 155 3.31 -2.82 -6.18
C LYS A 155 3.22 -3.11 -7.68
N MET A 156 3.12 -4.38 -8.07
CA MET A 156 3.01 -4.77 -9.47
C MET A 156 1.73 -4.20 -10.10
N LYS A 157 0.61 -4.21 -9.38
CA LYS A 157 -0.63 -3.59 -9.84
C LYS A 157 -0.49 -2.08 -10.09
N MET A 158 0.17 -1.35 -9.20
CA MET A 158 0.45 0.07 -9.39
C MET A 158 1.37 0.32 -10.59
N GLN A 159 2.35 -0.56 -10.83
CA GLN A 159 3.21 -0.48 -12.02
C GLN A 159 2.43 -0.72 -13.31
N ILE A 160 1.48 -1.66 -13.31
CA ILE A 160 0.58 -1.88 -14.45
C ILE A 160 -0.24 -0.61 -14.71
N GLU A 161 -0.86 -0.04 -13.67
CA GLU A 161 -1.66 1.19 -13.79
C GLU A 161 -0.84 2.38 -14.34
N ASP A 162 0.41 2.56 -13.88
CA ASP A 162 1.34 3.58 -14.39
C ASP A 162 1.72 3.35 -15.86
N LEU A 163 2.01 2.10 -16.24
CA LEU A 163 2.31 1.75 -17.64
C LEU A 163 1.11 1.95 -18.55
N GLU A 164 -0.10 1.59 -18.11
CA GLU A 164 -1.33 1.85 -18.85
C GLU A 164 -1.61 3.35 -18.98
N ALA A 165 -1.35 4.14 -17.93
CA ALA A 165 -1.48 5.59 -18.00
C ALA A 165 -0.50 6.19 -19.03
N ARG A 166 0.77 5.81 -18.99
CA ARG A 166 1.76 6.24 -19.99
C ARG A 166 1.39 5.81 -21.40
N ALA A 167 0.85 4.60 -21.57
CA ALA A 167 0.38 4.14 -22.87
C ALA A 167 -0.79 4.99 -23.38
N ARG A 168 -1.75 5.33 -22.52
CA ARG A 168 -2.85 6.25 -22.84
C ARG A 168 -2.32 7.64 -23.20
N ASP A 169 -1.37 8.17 -22.43
CA ASP A 169 -0.78 9.47 -22.69
C ASP A 169 -0.08 9.52 -24.04
N ILE A 170 0.67 8.47 -24.40
CA ILE A 170 1.30 8.33 -25.72
C ILE A 170 0.24 8.22 -26.83
N GLN A 171 -0.82 7.44 -26.62
CA GLN A 171 -1.90 7.27 -27.61
C GLN A 171 -2.69 8.56 -27.83
N LEU A 172 -2.90 9.36 -26.79
CA LEU A 172 -3.62 10.64 -26.83
C LEU A 172 -2.71 11.82 -27.17
N LEU A 173 -1.39 11.61 -27.25
CA LEU A 173 -0.42 12.64 -27.57
C LEU A 173 -0.69 13.18 -28.97
N ARG A 174 -1.14 14.44 -29.04
CA ARG A 174 -1.27 15.14 -30.30
C ARG A 174 0.11 15.53 -30.80
N VAL A 175 0.53 14.91 -31.90
CA VAL A 175 1.78 15.22 -32.58
C VAL A 175 1.73 16.66 -33.14
N THR A 176 2.51 17.56 -32.54
CA THR A 176 2.68 18.95 -33.00
C THR A 176 3.81 19.05 -34.02
N LYS A 177 3.87 20.14 -34.79
CA LYS A 177 4.94 20.36 -35.78
C LYS A 177 6.33 20.40 -35.12
N ASP A 178 6.45 21.03 -33.96
CA ASP A 178 7.70 21.09 -33.20
C ASP A 178 8.14 19.69 -32.76
N LEU A 179 7.19 18.82 -32.37
CA LEU A 179 7.48 17.43 -32.01
C LEU A 179 7.85 16.59 -33.24
N GLN A 180 7.25 16.84 -34.41
CA GLN A 180 7.66 16.19 -35.67
C GLN A 180 9.06 16.61 -36.09
N GLN A 181 9.40 17.88 -35.94
CA GLN A 181 10.73 18.39 -36.21
C GLN A 181 11.75 17.80 -35.22
N TYR A 182 11.35 17.65 -33.95
CA TYR A 182 12.14 16.98 -32.92
C TYR A 182 12.39 15.49 -33.22
N LEU A 183 11.38 14.77 -33.69
CA LEU A 183 11.46 13.33 -33.98
C LEU A 183 12.05 13.02 -35.37
N GLY A 184 12.01 13.97 -36.30
CA GLY A 184 12.35 13.76 -37.71
C GLY A 184 13.75 14.18 -38.14
N GLU A 185 14.45 15.04 -37.39
CA GLU A 185 15.77 15.55 -37.80
C GLU A 185 16.92 15.02 -36.92
N VAL A 186 17.98 14.55 -37.59
CA VAL A 186 19.16 13.92 -36.97
C VAL A 186 20.13 14.94 -36.35
N ASP A 187 20.04 16.23 -36.68
CA ASP A 187 20.97 17.28 -36.19
C ASP A 187 20.26 18.56 -35.71
N GLN A 188 19.47 18.45 -34.63
CA GLN A 188 18.91 19.63 -33.94
C GLN A 188 19.96 20.65 -33.52
N GLN A 189 21.15 20.17 -33.16
CA GLN A 189 22.28 21.03 -32.81
C GLN A 189 22.67 21.93 -33.97
N ALA A 190 22.61 21.44 -35.22
CA ALA A 190 22.93 22.25 -36.39
C ALA A 190 21.87 23.33 -36.68
N ILE A 191 20.59 23.06 -36.37
CA ILE A 191 19.51 24.04 -36.55
C ILE A 191 19.56 25.11 -35.47
N GLN A 192 19.73 24.70 -34.20
CA GLN A 192 19.92 25.64 -33.09
C GLN A 192 21.16 26.50 -33.29
N GLN A 193 22.27 25.93 -33.78
CA GLN A 193 23.47 26.70 -34.11
C GLN A 193 23.25 27.69 -35.26
N LYS A 194 22.45 27.34 -36.28
CA LYS A 194 22.07 28.27 -37.35
C LYS A 194 21.19 29.41 -36.83
N GLU A 195 20.22 29.12 -35.97
CA GLU A 195 19.38 30.14 -35.33
C GLU A 195 20.20 31.05 -34.43
N VAL A 196 21.08 30.50 -33.58
CA VAL A 196 22.01 31.27 -32.75
C VAL A 196 22.91 32.15 -33.61
N ALA A 197 23.49 31.62 -34.70
CA ALA A 197 24.34 32.40 -35.59
C ALA A 197 23.59 33.56 -36.27
N THR A 198 22.33 33.36 -36.69
CA THR A 198 21.51 34.44 -37.26
C THR A 198 21.13 35.49 -36.21
N LEU A 199 20.80 35.07 -34.99
CA LEU A 199 20.53 35.98 -33.87
C LEU A 199 21.78 36.79 -33.48
N GLU A 200 22.97 36.17 -33.43
CA GLU A 200 24.22 36.87 -33.16
C GLU A 200 24.55 37.91 -34.25
N GLN A 201 24.34 37.58 -35.52
CA GLN A 201 24.54 38.53 -36.62
C GLN A 201 23.57 39.72 -36.54
N THR A 202 22.30 39.48 -36.25
CA THR A 202 21.31 40.57 -36.08
C THR A 202 21.61 41.43 -34.87
N LEU A 203 22.05 40.83 -33.75
CA LEU A 203 22.45 41.56 -32.54
C LEU A 203 23.68 42.45 -32.80
N GLN A 204 24.68 41.96 -33.52
CA GLN A 204 25.84 42.76 -33.92
C GLN A 204 25.45 43.94 -34.83
N LEU A 205 24.52 43.73 -35.77
CA LEU A 205 23.99 44.81 -36.60
C LEU A 205 23.28 45.87 -35.75
N TYR A 206 22.44 45.44 -34.79
CA TYR A 206 21.78 46.35 -33.88
C TYR A 206 22.75 47.11 -32.98
N GLN A 207 23.79 46.47 -32.46
CA GLN A 207 24.84 47.13 -31.69
C GLN A 207 25.57 48.20 -32.50
N LYS A 208 25.97 47.89 -33.75
CA LYS A 208 26.62 48.86 -34.64
C LYS A 208 25.70 50.05 -34.97
N THR A 209 24.44 49.77 -35.26
CA THR A 209 23.44 50.80 -35.57
C THR A 209 23.16 51.67 -34.34
N HIS A 210 23.07 51.06 -33.16
CA HIS A 210 22.88 51.77 -31.90
C HIS A 210 24.09 52.66 -31.57
N ALA A 211 25.31 52.14 -31.70
CA ALA A 211 26.53 52.91 -31.49
C ALA A 211 26.60 54.15 -32.40
N ARG A 212 26.28 53.98 -33.69
CA ARG A 212 26.19 55.09 -34.65
C ARG A 212 25.13 56.12 -34.24
N ASN A 213 23.93 55.67 -33.90
CA ASN A 213 22.84 56.55 -33.46
C ASN A 213 23.21 57.32 -32.18
N VAL A 214 23.92 56.68 -31.26
CA VAL A 214 24.42 57.32 -30.05
C VAL A 214 25.46 58.38 -30.40
N GLU A 215 26.39 58.10 -31.31
CA GLU A 215 27.40 59.07 -31.75
C GLU A 215 26.78 60.28 -32.46
N ASP A 216 25.79 60.04 -33.33
CA ASP A 216 25.02 61.09 -34.01
C ASP A 216 24.28 61.97 -33.00
N ARG A 217 23.63 61.38 -32.00
CA ARG A 217 22.99 62.12 -30.89
C ARG A 217 24.00 62.93 -30.09
N HIS A 218 25.18 62.38 -29.79
CA HIS A 218 26.24 63.13 -29.10
C HIS A 218 26.72 64.32 -29.93
N ARG A 219 26.82 64.17 -31.26
CA ARG A 219 27.16 65.28 -32.17
C ARG A 219 26.10 66.38 -32.12
N VAL A 220 24.82 66.02 -32.24
CA VAL A 220 23.71 66.97 -32.14
C VAL A 220 23.72 67.69 -30.78
N ILE A 221 23.94 66.97 -29.67
CA ILE A 221 24.05 67.60 -28.34
C ILE A 221 25.22 68.60 -28.28
N ARG A 222 26.38 68.27 -28.86
CA ARG A 222 27.52 69.20 -28.89
C ARG A 222 27.20 70.46 -29.70
N ASP A 223 26.54 70.31 -30.83
CA ASP A 223 26.19 71.44 -31.70
C ASP A 223 25.12 72.32 -31.05
N LEU A 224 24.11 71.73 -30.42
CA LEU A 224 23.13 72.45 -29.61
C LEU A 224 23.78 73.18 -28.43
N LYS A 225 24.71 72.56 -27.69
CA LYS A 225 25.45 73.24 -26.62
C LYS A 225 26.26 74.45 -27.13
N LYS A 226 26.86 74.35 -28.30
CA LYS A 226 27.55 75.49 -28.94
C LYS A 226 26.56 76.58 -29.33
N ALA A 227 25.40 76.22 -29.88
CA ALA A 227 24.36 77.17 -30.25
C ALA A 227 23.78 77.88 -29.02
N ILE A 228 23.52 77.14 -27.93
CA ILE A 228 23.08 77.69 -26.64
C ILE A 228 24.10 78.69 -26.12
N ARG A 229 25.40 78.35 -26.06
CA ARG A 229 26.44 79.30 -25.63
C ARG A 229 26.51 80.57 -26.49
N LYS A 230 26.36 80.44 -27.81
CA LYS A 230 26.28 81.61 -28.70
C LYS A 230 25.08 82.49 -28.37
N LYS A 231 23.92 81.87 -28.12
CA LYS A 231 22.70 82.58 -27.74
C LYS A 231 22.77 83.18 -26.33
N GLU A 232 23.45 82.53 -25.40
CA GLU A 232 23.73 83.09 -24.06
C GLU A 232 24.59 84.35 -24.18
N ILE A 233 25.67 84.33 -24.95
CA ILE A 233 26.51 85.52 -25.19
C ILE A 233 25.74 86.63 -25.93
N GLU A 234 24.90 86.26 -26.90
CA GLU A 234 24.04 87.22 -27.60
C GLU A 234 22.99 87.82 -26.66
N ASN A 235 22.39 87.03 -25.79
CA ASN A 235 21.47 87.51 -24.75
C ASN A 235 22.19 88.40 -23.73
N GLU A 236 23.38 88.05 -23.25
CA GLU A 236 24.18 88.89 -22.37
C GLU A 236 24.49 90.25 -23.01
N ARG A 237 24.80 90.27 -24.32
CA ARG A 237 24.98 91.53 -25.07
C ARG A 237 23.68 92.31 -25.17
N LEU A 238 22.57 91.65 -25.49
CA LEU A 238 21.27 92.30 -25.57
C LEU A 238 20.81 92.81 -24.20
N ASP A 239 21.17 92.14 -23.11
CA ASP A 239 20.91 92.60 -21.74
C ASP A 239 21.72 93.86 -21.44
N ILE A 240 23.00 93.92 -21.83
CA ILE A 240 23.82 95.14 -21.75
C ILE A 240 23.21 96.26 -22.62
N ASP A 241 22.85 95.97 -23.86
CA ASP A 241 22.22 96.94 -24.76
C ASP A 241 20.86 97.41 -24.22
N LEU A 242 20.10 96.53 -23.56
CA LEU A 242 18.85 96.87 -22.89
C LEU A 242 19.08 97.71 -21.65
N GLU A 243 20.14 97.46 -20.88
CA GLU A 243 20.53 98.31 -19.75
C GLU A 243 20.94 99.70 -20.24
N GLU A 244 21.77 99.80 -21.28
CA GLU A 244 22.13 101.07 -21.92
C GLU A 244 20.90 101.77 -22.52
N MET A 245 20.02 101.03 -23.19
CA MET A 245 18.79 101.57 -23.74
C MET A 245 17.81 101.98 -22.65
N ALA A 246 17.77 101.27 -21.51
CA ALA A 246 16.99 101.65 -20.34
C ALA A 246 17.55 102.91 -19.67
N ILE A 247 18.88 103.09 -19.63
CA ILE A 247 19.53 104.33 -19.20
C ILE A 247 19.16 105.47 -20.16
N THR A 248 19.31 105.28 -21.48
CA THR A 248 18.93 106.32 -22.47
C THR A 248 17.43 106.61 -22.50
N VAL A 249 16.57 105.62 -22.23
CA VAL A 249 15.12 105.82 -22.06
C VAL A 249 14.83 106.50 -20.72
N ALA A 250 15.54 106.19 -19.63
CA ALA A 250 15.42 106.90 -18.37
C ALA A 250 15.88 108.36 -18.50
N GLU A 251 16.96 108.61 -19.22
CA GLU A 251 17.46 109.94 -19.58
C GLU A 251 16.48 110.67 -20.51
N ARG A 252 15.95 110.01 -21.56
CA ARG A 252 14.90 110.57 -22.43
C ARG A 252 13.57 110.77 -21.71
N LYS A 253 13.24 109.95 -20.71
CA LYS A 253 12.05 110.11 -19.86
C LYS A 253 12.24 111.21 -18.81
N ASN A 254 13.48 111.48 -18.41
CA ASN A 254 13.85 112.66 -17.61
C ASN A 254 13.90 113.96 -18.45
N VAL A 255 14.17 113.88 -19.75
CA VAL A 255 14.26 115.05 -20.67
C VAL A 255 12.97 115.29 -21.47
N SER A 256 12.14 114.26 -21.64
CA SER A 256 10.88 114.27 -22.39
C SER A 256 9.86 113.37 -21.69
N ASN A 257 9.31 113.85 -20.57
CA ASN A 257 7.95 113.45 -20.23
C ASN A 257 7.16 114.54 -19.50
N PRO A 258 6.74 115.60 -20.22
CA PRO A 258 5.46 116.24 -19.97
C PRO A 258 4.36 115.29 -20.46
N ASP A 259 3.93 114.37 -19.58
CA ASP A 259 2.62 113.68 -19.60
C ASP A 259 2.64 112.56 -18.55
N ALA A 260 2.79 112.98 -17.30
CA ALA A 260 2.52 112.16 -16.13
C ALA A 260 1.17 112.60 -15.57
N GLU A 261 0.05 112.10 -16.12
CA GLU A 261 -1.22 111.98 -15.34
C GLU A 261 -2.40 111.26 -16.03
N ASN A 262 -2.32 110.79 -17.29
CA ASN A 262 -3.38 109.95 -17.88
C ASN A 262 -3.10 108.42 -17.87
N GLN A 263 -2.02 107.96 -17.24
CA GLN A 263 -1.67 106.52 -17.16
C GLN A 263 -1.98 105.83 -15.82
N ALA A 264 -2.48 106.54 -14.81
CA ALA A 264 -2.76 105.96 -13.50
C ALA A 264 -4.07 105.14 -13.46
N GLU A 265 -5.12 105.53 -14.20
CA GLU A 265 -6.40 104.82 -14.22
C GLU A 265 -6.41 103.58 -15.14
N ALA A 266 -5.74 103.62 -16.29
CA ALA A 266 -5.68 102.47 -17.21
C ALA A 266 -4.84 101.29 -16.66
N ASN A 267 -3.85 101.58 -15.81
CA ASN A 267 -2.99 100.56 -15.20
C ASN A 267 -3.65 99.87 -13.99
N SER A 268 -4.51 100.56 -13.23
CA SER A 268 -5.23 99.95 -12.11
C SER A 268 -6.28 98.95 -12.59
N GLU A 269 -7.02 99.27 -13.66
CA GLU A 269 -8.04 98.39 -14.22
C GLU A 269 -7.43 97.15 -14.89
N ARG A 270 -6.29 97.29 -15.58
CA ARG A 270 -5.53 96.16 -16.16
C ARG A 270 -4.91 95.28 -15.08
N ARG A 271 -4.38 95.84 -13.99
CA ARG A 271 -3.91 95.04 -12.83
C ARG A 271 -5.04 94.27 -12.19
N LEU A 272 -6.20 94.89 -11.98
CA LEU A 272 -7.35 94.22 -11.39
C LEU A 272 -7.85 93.06 -12.27
N LYS A 273 -7.96 93.27 -13.59
CA LYS A 273 -8.34 92.20 -14.55
C LYS A 273 -7.32 91.05 -14.56
N ASN A 274 -6.01 91.35 -14.51
CA ASN A 274 -4.96 90.33 -14.45
C ASN A 274 -4.95 89.57 -13.11
N ILE A 275 -5.22 90.24 -11.98
CA ILE A 275 -5.32 89.60 -10.67
C ILE A 275 -6.54 88.67 -10.63
N VAL A 276 -7.68 89.09 -11.18
CA VAL A 276 -8.89 88.26 -11.27
C VAL A 276 -8.67 87.06 -12.20
N ALA A 277 -8.04 87.25 -13.36
CA ALA A 277 -7.71 86.15 -14.27
C ALA A 277 -6.75 85.14 -13.63
N ARG A 278 -5.72 85.61 -12.92
CA ARG A 278 -4.78 84.75 -12.18
C ARG A 278 -5.49 83.99 -11.05
N ARG A 279 -6.38 84.64 -10.30
CA ARG A 279 -7.15 83.98 -9.23
C ARG A 279 -8.07 82.89 -9.79
N ARG A 280 -8.77 83.15 -10.90
CA ARG A 280 -9.58 82.12 -11.60
C ARG A 280 -8.76 80.93 -12.08
N LEU A 281 -7.56 81.16 -12.63
CA LEU A 281 -6.67 80.07 -13.05
C LEU A 281 -6.14 79.25 -11.87
N VAL A 282 -5.81 79.92 -10.75
CA VAL A 282 -5.35 79.24 -9.52
C VAL A 282 -6.49 78.44 -8.87
N ASP A 283 -7.71 78.97 -8.84
CA ASP A 283 -8.87 78.28 -8.30
C ASP A 283 -9.26 77.08 -9.17
N LEU A 284 -9.16 77.20 -10.51
CA LEU A 284 -9.36 76.08 -11.44
C LEU A 284 -8.30 74.98 -11.24
N ALA A 285 -7.02 75.36 -11.08
CA ALA A 285 -5.94 74.41 -10.83
C ALA A 285 -6.12 73.68 -9.48
N LYS A 286 -6.61 74.37 -8.44
CA LYS A 286 -6.94 73.76 -7.14
C LYS A 286 -8.11 72.78 -7.25
N ALA A 287 -9.18 73.13 -7.99
CA ALA A 287 -10.31 72.24 -8.21
C ALA A 287 -9.89 70.97 -8.98
N GLN A 288 -9.09 71.11 -10.04
CA GLN A 288 -8.55 69.98 -10.79
C GLN A 288 -7.62 69.10 -9.93
N ALA A 289 -6.81 69.69 -9.06
CA ALA A 289 -5.97 68.92 -8.14
C ALA A 289 -6.81 68.11 -7.13
N GLN A 290 -7.94 68.63 -6.65
CA GLN A 290 -8.88 67.89 -5.80
C GLN A 290 -9.56 66.75 -6.55
N GLU A 291 -10.01 66.96 -7.79
CA GLU A 291 -10.59 65.89 -8.62
C GLU A 291 -9.57 64.77 -8.88
N VAL A 292 -8.32 65.11 -9.20
CA VAL A 292 -7.25 64.13 -9.39
C VAL A 292 -6.97 63.35 -8.10
N ALA A 293 -7.03 64.00 -6.92
CA ALA A 293 -6.87 63.32 -5.64
C ALA A 293 -8.01 62.32 -5.37
N ILE A 294 -9.26 62.70 -5.64
CA ILE A 294 -10.43 61.83 -5.50
C ILE A 294 -10.32 60.63 -6.47
N LEU A 295 -10.00 60.87 -7.74
CA LEU A 295 -9.85 59.81 -8.73
C LEU A 295 -8.71 58.83 -8.38
N ARG A 296 -7.60 59.31 -7.80
CA ARG A 296 -6.54 58.43 -7.29
C ARG A 296 -7.01 57.54 -6.14
N ALA A 297 -7.78 58.09 -5.20
CA ALA A 297 -8.37 57.32 -4.10
C ALA A 297 -9.39 56.28 -4.60
N GLU A 298 -10.20 56.62 -5.60
CA GLU A 298 -11.15 55.69 -6.23
C GLU A 298 -10.42 54.54 -6.96
N VAL A 299 -9.32 54.84 -7.65
CA VAL A 299 -8.46 53.84 -8.30
C VAL A 299 -7.81 52.91 -7.26
N GLU A 300 -7.31 53.43 -6.14
CA GLU A 300 -6.81 52.58 -5.06
C GLU A 300 -7.92 51.72 -4.46
N ARG A 301 -9.12 52.26 -4.23
CA ARG A 301 -10.27 51.48 -3.77
C ARG A 301 -10.62 50.33 -4.72
N LEU A 302 -10.60 50.57 -6.04
CA LEU A 302 -10.85 49.54 -7.05
C LEU A 302 -9.70 48.52 -7.14
N ARG A 303 -8.45 48.93 -6.93
CA ARG A 303 -7.30 48.02 -6.83
C ARG A 303 -7.43 47.09 -5.63
N MET A 304 -7.83 47.62 -4.46
CA MET A 304 -8.08 46.83 -3.23
C MET A 304 -9.25 45.85 -3.36
N ARG A 305 -10.17 46.06 -4.32
CA ARG A 305 -11.30 45.16 -4.59
C ARG A 305 -10.95 44.01 -5.54
N THR A 306 -9.96 44.20 -6.41
CA THR A 306 -9.58 43.22 -7.46
C THR A 306 -8.29 42.46 -7.14
N PHE A 307 -7.47 42.95 -6.20
CA PHE A 307 -6.24 42.30 -5.75
C PHE A 307 -6.11 42.42 -4.21
N PRO A 308 -5.86 41.31 -3.48
CA PRO A 308 -5.46 41.40 -2.08
C PRO A 308 -4.08 42.06 -1.99
N ALA A 309 -4.00 43.29 -1.47
CA ALA A 309 -2.73 43.95 -1.24
C ALA A 309 -2.18 43.58 0.14
N LEU A 310 -1.02 42.91 0.18
CA LEU A 310 -0.20 42.76 1.37
C LEU A 310 0.42 44.12 1.69
N VAL A 311 -0.25 44.92 2.52
CA VAL A 311 0.34 46.16 3.06
C VAL A 311 1.25 45.77 4.22
N GLN A 312 2.56 45.88 4.01
CA GLN A 312 3.51 45.93 5.12
C GLN A 312 3.26 47.25 5.86
N VAL A 313 2.80 47.15 7.09
CA VAL A 313 2.72 48.28 8.01
C VAL A 313 4.14 48.51 8.51
N ASP A 314 4.82 49.51 7.96
CA ASP A 314 6.09 49.99 8.50
C ASP A 314 5.86 50.61 9.89
N GLN A 315 6.66 50.19 10.86
CA GLN A 315 6.73 50.74 12.22
C GLN A 315 7.37 52.13 12.24
#